data_AF-A0A7C1HJK9-F1
#
_entry.id   AF-A0A7C1HJK9-F1
#
_cell.length_a   1.000
_cell.length_b   1.000
_cell.length_c   1.000
_cell.angle_alpha   90.00
_cell.angle_beta   90.00
_cell.angle_gamma   90.00
#
_symmetry.space_group_name_H-M   'P 1'
#
loop_
_entity.id
_entity.type
_entity.pdbx_description
1 polymer ?
#
loop_
_entity_poly.entity_id
_entity_poly.type
_entity_poly.pdbx_seq_one_letter_code
_entity_poly.pdbx_strand_id
1 'polypeptide(L)'
;MRRHNQIILCSLGALIVFCVFVGLFKSIQLARLPFDEMSLPPAEADEFLEIPQRPGVGRLVITGPKIDPLIFSIDLERTGLVPIDWRQLQLVDPNAVITINATIDERGHIHFTQADVDMAGHPEAGIFIQNAIRTWTYKPYKSGRIQFWFNLPSKGRKLVIDTQGIRRREAIPERVPIYHGRLHLIEGLAGSEIHVN
;
A
#
# COMPACT_ATOMS: atom_id res chain seq x y z
N MET A 1 27.52 -72.44 50.40
CA MET A 1 27.03 -71.15 49.85
C MET A 1 25.50 -70.98 49.79
N ARG A 2 24.64 -72.01 49.91
CA ARG A 2 23.16 -71.85 49.84
C ARG A 2 22.49 -71.16 51.06
N ARG A 3 23.06 -71.25 52.27
CA ARG A 3 22.44 -70.68 53.50
C ARG A 3 22.52 -69.14 53.59
N HIS A 4 23.55 -68.51 53.01
CA HIS A 4 23.67 -67.04 53.03
C HIS A 4 22.60 -66.37 52.15
N ASN A 5 22.29 -66.94 50.98
CA ASN A 5 21.27 -66.37 50.10
C ASN A 5 19.85 -66.48 50.68
N GLN A 6 19.56 -67.51 51.50
CA GLN A 6 18.27 -67.62 52.20
C GLN A 6 18.09 -66.56 53.28
N ILE A 7 19.13 -66.22 54.03
CA ILE A 7 19.05 -65.19 55.08
C ILE A 7 18.84 -63.81 54.46
N ILE A 8 19.52 -63.51 53.34
CA ILE A 8 19.36 -62.25 52.61
C ILE A 8 17.96 -62.15 51.98
N LEU A 9 17.42 -63.24 51.43
CA LEU A 9 16.08 -63.22 50.84
C LEU A 9 14.99 -63.00 51.90
N CYS A 10 15.15 -63.61 53.09
CA CYS A 10 14.21 -63.41 54.21
C CYS A 10 14.30 -62.00 54.80
N SER A 11 15.50 -61.41 54.92
CA SER A 11 15.64 -60.04 55.43
C SER A 11 15.10 -59.00 54.43
N LEU A 12 15.29 -59.21 53.12
CA LEU A 12 14.72 -58.35 52.09
C LEU A 12 13.18 -58.43 52.07
N GLY A 13 12.62 -59.64 52.21
CA GLY A 13 11.18 -59.84 52.32
C GLY A 13 10.58 -59.15 53.55
N ALA A 14 11.23 -59.27 54.71
CA ALA A 14 10.81 -58.60 55.93
C ALA A 14 10.86 -57.06 55.80
N LEU A 15 11.89 -56.52 55.14
CA LEU A 15 12.01 -55.09 54.88
C LEU A 15 10.87 -54.57 54.00
N ILE A 16 10.53 -55.30 52.93
CA ILE A 16 9.45 -54.91 52.01
C ILE A 16 8.11 -54.89 52.74
N VAL A 17 7.82 -55.93 53.53
CA VAL A 17 6.57 -56.00 54.32
C VAL A 17 6.49 -54.85 55.33
N PHE A 18 7.61 -54.52 55.99
CA PHE A 18 7.68 -53.39 56.91
C PHE A 18 7.42 -52.05 56.20
N CYS A 19 8.03 -51.82 55.04
CA CYS A 19 7.79 -50.61 54.24
C CYS A 19 6.33 -50.47 53.79
N VAL A 20 5.70 -51.56 53.36
CA VAL A 20 4.28 -51.57 52.97
C VAL A 20 3.39 -51.25 54.17
N PHE A 21 3.69 -51.82 55.34
CA PHE A 21 2.92 -51.56 56.56
C PHE A 21 3.02 -50.11 57.01
N VAL A 22 4.22 -49.51 56.99
CA VAL A 22 4.42 -48.09 57.31
C VAL A 22 3.68 -47.19 56.31
N GLY A 23 3.72 -47.52 55.03
CA GLY A 23 3.01 -46.76 53.98
C GLY A 23 1.49 -46.77 54.18
N LEU A 24 0.91 -47.94 54.46
CA LEU A 24 -0.51 -48.07 54.78
C LEU A 24 -0.90 -47.30 56.04
N PHE A 25 -0.09 -47.40 57.10
CA PHE A 25 -0.35 -46.69 58.35
C PHE A 25 -0.34 -45.16 58.17
N LYS A 26 0.63 -44.63 57.41
CA LYS A 26 0.70 -43.20 57.06
C LYS A 26 -0.50 -42.76 56.23
N SER A 27 -0.94 -43.57 55.27
CA SER A 27 -2.12 -43.26 54.44
C SER A 27 -3.41 -43.18 55.29
N ILE A 28 -3.60 -44.11 56.24
CA ILE A 28 -4.76 -44.09 57.14
C ILE A 28 -4.72 -42.86 58.07
N GLN A 29 -3.54 -42.44 58.54
CA GLN A 29 -3.44 -41.21 59.33
C GLN A 29 -3.77 -39.97 58.51
N LEU A 30 -3.32 -39.89 57.25
CA LEU A 30 -3.64 -38.77 56.36
C LEU A 30 -5.13 -38.72 56.03
N ALA A 31 -5.79 -39.87 55.84
CA ALA A 31 -7.22 -39.95 55.57
C ALA A 31 -8.09 -39.58 56.79
N ARG A 32 -7.52 -39.53 58.00
CA ARG A 32 -8.21 -39.14 59.23
C ARG A 32 -7.95 -37.68 59.63
N LEU A 33 -7.20 -36.92 58.83
CA LEU A 33 -7.09 -35.49 59.05
C LEU A 33 -8.45 -34.85 58.74
N PRO A 34 -9.04 -34.06 59.67
CA PRO A 34 -10.22 -33.28 59.36
C PRO A 34 -9.87 -32.33 58.21
N PHE A 35 -10.77 -32.19 57.25
CA PHE A 35 -10.65 -31.15 56.24
C PHE A 35 -10.67 -29.81 56.96
N ASP A 36 -9.52 -29.13 57.03
CA ASP A 36 -9.48 -27.71 57.38
C ASP A 36 -10.19 -26.96 56.26
N GLU A 37 -11.48 -26.67 56.48
CA GLU A 37 -12.15 -25.58 55.77
C GLU A 37 -11.43 -24.29 56.19
N MET A 38 -10.42 -23.91 55.42
CA MET A 38 -9.77 -22.61 55.53
C MET A 38 -10.78 -21.57 55.02
N SER A 39 -11.76 -21.21 55.85
CA SER A 39 -12.67 -20.12 55.54
C SER A 39 -11.87 -18.82 55.62
N LEU A 40 -11.56 -18.24 54.46
CA LEU A 40 -11.12 -16.85 54.41
C LEU A 40 -12.22 -16.01 55.06
N PRO A 41 -11.91 -15.10 56.01
CA PRO A 41 -12.90 -14.18 56.51
C PRO A 41 -13.47 -13.40 55.30
N PRO A 42 -14.79 -13.13 55.25
CA PRO A 42 -15.33 -12.25 54.23
C PRO A 42 -14.58 -10.93 54.30
N ALA A 43 -14.13 -10.42 53.16
CA ALA A 43 -13.50 -9.11 53.06
C ALA A 43 -14.46 -8.08 53.68
N GLU A 44 -14.18 -7.68 54.91
CA GLU A 44 -14.90 -6.59 55.55
C GLU A 44 -14.58 -5.34 54.76
N ALA A 45 -15.63 -4.79 54.13
CA ALA A 45 -15.69 -3.52 53.45
C ALA A 45 -14.56 -3.27 52.45
N ASP A 46 -14.93 -3.24 51.17
CA ASP A 46 -14.29 -2.35 50.21
C ASP A 46 -14.33 -0.92 50.80
N GLU A 47 -13.36 -0.55 51.63
CA GLU A 47 -12.88 0.82 51.65
C GLU A 47 -12.46 1.07 50.20
N PHE A 48 -13.34 1.76 49.48
CA PHE A 48 -13.02 2.42 48.24
C PHE A 48 -11.83 3.34 48.55
N LEU A 49 -10.62 2.79 48.44
CA LEU A 49 -9.43 3.54 48.17
C LEU A 49 -9.74 4.25 46.85
N GLU A 50 -10.21 5.48 46.95
CA GLU A 50 -10.50 6.34 45.82
C GLU A 50 -9.14 6.60 45.16
N ILE A 51 -8.77 5.72 44.22
CA ILE A 51 -7.56 5.86 43.45
C ILE A 51 -7.67 7.23 42.80
N PRO A 52 -6.79 8.21 43.12
CA PRO A 52 -6.90 9.53 42.55
C PRO A 52 -6.90 9.39 41.04
N GLN A 53 -7.87 10.04 40.38
CA GLN A 53 -7.91 10.06 38.92
C GLN A 53 -6.55 10.54 38.45
N ARG A 54 -5.78 9.65 37.81
CA ARG A 54 -4.50 10.04 37.21
C ARG A 54 -4.81 11.24 36.30
N PRO A 55 -4.15 12.40 36.48
CA PRO A 55 -4.36 13.54 35.61
C PRO A 55 -4.31 13.03 34.19
N GLY A 56 -5.43 13.19 33.48
CA GLY A 56 -5.62 12.59 32.17
C GLY A 56 -4.39 12.87 31.33
N VAL A 57 -3.79 11.83 30.77
CA VAL A 57 -2.90 12.01 29.62
C VAL A 57 -3.82 12.61 28.57
N GLY A 58 -3.86 13.94 28.52
CA GLY A 58 -4.65 14.70 27.58
C GLY A 58 -4.21 14.21 26.22
N ARG A 59 -5.04 13.39 25.59
CA ARG A 59 -4.76 12.87 24.25
C ARG A 59 -4.86 14.10 23.36
N LEU A 60 -3.70 14.59 22.90
CA LEU A 60 -3.65 15.70 21.98
C LEU A 60 -4.11 15.16 20.62
N VAL A 61 -5.43 15.19 20.39
CA VAL A 61 -6.01 14.79 19.11
C VAL A 61 -5.82 15.97 18.16
N ILE A 62 -4.79 15.89 17.33
CA ILE A 62 -4.58 16.84 16.23
C ILE A 62 -5.63 16.51 15.16
N THR A 63 -6.85 17.01 15.32
CA THR A 63 -7.87 16.96 14.28
C THR A 63 -7.64 18.11 13.30
N GLY A 64 -7.04 17.80 12.15
CA GLY A 64 -7.01 18.70 11.00
C GLY A 64 -8.13 18.36 10.01
N PRO A 65 -8.45 19.28 9.09
CA PRO A 65 -9.30 18.95 7.95
C PRO A 65 -8.67 17.80 7.15
N LYS A 66 -9.51 16.90 6.64
CA LYS A 66 -9.08 15.82 5.74
C LYS A 66 -8.42 16.44 4.50
N ILE A 67 -7.19 16.05 4.20
CA ILE A 67 -6.49 16.47 2.99
C ILE A 67 -6.86 15.48 1.89
N ASP A 68 -7.70 15.90 0.94
CA ASP A 68 -8.04 15.06 -0.20
C ASP A 68 -6.92 15.13 -1.28
N PRO A 69 -6.59 13.99 -1.92
CA PRO A 69 -5.58 13.96 -2.96
C PRO A 69 -6.05 14.65 -4.23
N LEU A 70 -5.13 15.34 -4.91
CA LEU A 70 -5.37 15.93 -6.22
C LEU A 70 -4.98 14.95 -7.33
N ILE A 71 -5.72 14.97 -8.44
CA ILE A 71 -5.47 14.13 -9.61
C ILE A 71 -5.04 15.01 -10.77
N PHE A 72 -3.79 14.87 -11.19
CA PHE A 72 -3.26 15.51 -12.38
C PHE A 72 -3.64 14.68 -13.61
N SER A 73 -4.57 15.18 -14.41
CA SER A 73 -5.10 14.52 -15.61
C SER A 73 -5.51 15.55 -16.65
N ILE A 74 -5.78 15.10 -17.87
CA ILE A 74 -6.51 15.90 -18.86
C ILE A 74 -7.86 16.33 -18.25
N ASP A 75 -8.21 17.60 -18.44
CA ASP A 75 -9.40 18.24 -17.91
C ASP A 75 -10.57 18.04 -18.87
N LEU A 76 -11.27 16.91 -18.74
CA LEU A 76 -12.37 16.52 -19.62
C LEU A 76 -13.59 17.45 -19.56
N GLU A 77 -13.64 18.37 -18.59
CA GLU A 77 -14.71 19.38 -18.49
C GLU A 77 -14.48 20.53 -19.48
N ARG A 78 -13.28 20.63 -20.07
CA ARG A 78 -12.97 21.62 -21.11
C ARG A 78 -13.59 21.25 -22.45
N THR A 79 -14.17 22.24 -23.11
CA THR A 79 -14.69 22.11 -24.47
C THR A 79 -13.57 22.12 -25.50
N GLY A 80 -13.74 21.41 -26.61
CA GLY A 80 -12.82 21.45 -27.76
C GLY A 80 -11.61 20.52 -27.67
N LEU A 81 -11.58 19.61 -26.69
CA LEU A 81 -10.60 18.53 -26.65
C LEU A 81 -10.83 17.56 -27.82
N VAL A 82 -9.77 17.27 -28.57
CA VAL A 82 -9.81 16.34 -29.70
C VAL A 82 -9.06 15.05 -29.32
N PRO A 83 -9.74 13.89 -29.28
CA PRO A 83 -9.06 12.61 -29.12
C PRO A 83 -8.24 12.25 -30.35
N ILE A 84 -7.17 11.50 -30.15
CA ILE A 84 -6.47 10.82 -31.25
C ILE A 84 -7.16 9.47 -31.48
N ASP A 85 -7.76 9.26 -32.66
CA ASP A 85 -8.18 7.92 -33.07
C ASP A 85 -6.96 7.13 -33.56
N TRP A 86 -6.57 6.12 -32.78
CA TRP A 86 -5.43 5.27 -33.09
C TRP A 86 -5.59 4.51 -34.40
N ARG A 87 -6.80 4.04 -34.72
CA ARG A 87 -7.06 3.28 -35.95
C ARG A 87 -6.95 4.20 -37.16
N GLN A 88 -7.48 5.40 -37.07
CA GLN A 88 -7.33 6.40 -38.13
C GLN A 88 -5.87 6.75 -38.35
N LEU A 89 -5.12 6.97 -37.27
CA LEU A 89 -3.69 7.27 -37.33
C LEU A 89 -2.90 6.12 -38.00
N GLN A 90 -3.24 4.86 -37.72
CA GLN A 90 -2.63 3.69 -38.38
C GLN A 90 -2.96 3.59 -39.88
N LEU A 91 -4.12 4.08 -40.31
CA LEU A 91 -4.48 4.14 -41.73
C LEU A 91 -3.71 5.24 -42.47
N VAL A 92 -3.42 6.35 -41.78
CA VAL A 92 -2.59 7.44 -42.33
C VAL A 92 -1.16 6.96 -42.53
N ASP A 93 -0.54 6.43 -41.47
CA ASP A 93 0.82 5.91 -41.54
C ASP A 93 1.06 4.80 -40.51
N PRO A 94 1.09 3.53 -40.91
CA PRO A 94 1.24 2.41 -39.96
C PRO A 94 2.63 2.29 -39.36
N ASN A 95 3.65 2.91 -39.96
CA ASN A 95 5.05 2.75 -39.57
C ASN A 95 5.61 3.99 -38.87
N ALA A 96 4.78 5.00 -38.60
CA ALA A 96 5.27 6.25 -38.02
C ALA A 96 5.85 6.09 -36.61
N VAL A 97 6.98 6.75 -36.40
CA VAL A 97 7.58 6.94 -35.08
C VAL A 97 7.72 8.44 -34.86
N ILE A 98 7.05 8.95 -33.82
CA ILE A 98 6.89 10.40 -33.62
C ILE A 98 7.17 10.75 -32.18
N THR A 99 8.02 11.74 -31.96
CA THR A 99 8.31 12.27 -30.63
C THR A 99 7.86 13.72 -30.55
N ILE A 100 7.10 14.06 -29.51
CA ILE A 100 6.66 15.42 -29.24
C ILE A 100 7.19 15.84 -27.88
N ASN A 101 8.07 16.83 -27.87
CA ASN A 101 8.51 17.49 -26.65
C ASN A 101 7.60 18.69 -26.41
N ALA A 102 6.96 18.75 -25.25
CA ALA A 102 6.04 19.84 -24.94
C ALA A 102 6.26 20.37 -23.53
N THR A 103 5.72 21.56 -23.29
CA THR A 103 5.70 22.19 -21.96
C THR A 103 4.27 22.47 -21.55
N ILE A 104 3.91 22.05 -20.34
CA ILE A 104 2.63 22.35 -19.71
C ILE A 104 2.81 23.64 -18.92
N ASP A 105 2.03 24.67 -19.26
CA ASP A 105 2.05 25.92 -18.53
C ASP A 105 1.32 25.84 -17.18
N GLU A 106 1.30 26.94 -16.45
CA GLU A 106 0.61 27.02 -15.16
C GLU A 106 -0.92 26.89 -15.25
N ARG A 107 -1.51 27.13 -16.42
CA ARG A 107 -2.95 26.98 -16.67
C ARG A 107 -3.30 25.57 -17.13
N GLY A 108 -2.31 24.71 -17.34
CA GLY A 108 -2.46 23.35 -17.81
C GLY A 108 -2.48 23.21 -19.34
N HIS A 109 -2.25 24.28 -20.10
CA HIS A 109 -2.18 24.20 -21.55
C HIS A 109 -0.84 23.62 -22.01
N ILE A 110 -0.89 22.81 -23.06
CA ILE A 110 0.29 22.22 -23.69
C ILE A 110 0.81 23.17 -24.77
N HIS A 111 2.09 23.49 -24.69
CA HIS A 111 2.79 24.34 -25.66
C HIS A 111 3.97 23.59 -26.28
N PHE A 112 4.06 23.64 -27.61
CA PHE A 112 5.19 23.16 -28.40
C PHE A 112 5.15 23.79 -29.79
N THR A 113 6.31 23.88 -30.43
CA THR A 113 6.48 24.34 -31.79
C THR A 113 6.74 23.17 -32.73
N GLN A 114 6.78 23.42 -34.04
CA GLN A 114 7.12 22.37 -35.01
C GLN A 114 8.53 21.80 -34.80
N ALA A 115 9.48 22.60 -34.28
CA ALA A 115 10.85 22.15 -34.01
C ALA A 115 10.92 21.16 -32.84
N ASP A 116 9.91 21.14 -31.98
CA ASP A 116 9.84 20.22 -30.84
C ASP A 116 9.23 18.85 -31.21
N VAL A 117 8.87 18.67 -32.49
CA VAL A 117 8.24 17.47 -33.01
C VAL A 117 9.18 16.77 -33.99
N ASP A 118 9.72 15.65 -33.55
CA ASP A 118 10.46 14.75 -34.42
C ASP A 118 9.48 13.79 -35.10
N MET A 119 9.32 13.97 -36.41
CA MET A 119 8.40 13.17 -37.23
C MET A 119 9.10 12.02 -37.95
N ALA A 120 10.44 11.92 -37.90
CA ALA A 120 11.22 10.86 -38.55
C ALA A 120 10.84 10.53 -40.03
N GLY A 121 10.39 11.53 -40.80
CA GLY A 121 9.94 11.33 -42.19
C GLY A 121 8.45 11.02 -42.36
N HIS A 122 7.64 11.11 -41.30
CA HIS A 122 6.21 10.83 -41.26
C HIS A 122 5.36 12.10 -40.99
N PRO A 123 5.37 13.10 -41.90
CA PRO A 123 4.77 14.41 -41.65
C PRO A 123 3.25 14.37 -41.48
N GLU A 124 2.53 13.50 -42.19
CA GLU A 124 1.07 13.42 -42.11
C GLU A 124 0.59 12.94 -40.74
N ALA A 125 1.16 11.83 -40.25
CA ALA A 125 0.93 11.35 -38.90
C ALA A 125 1.38 12.37 -37.85
N GLY A 126 2.52 13.05 -38.09
CA GLY A 126 3.00 14.10 -37.20
C GLY A 126 2.03 15.26 -37.06
N ILE A 127 1.51 15.77 -38.18
CA ILE A 127 0.52 16.85 -38.18
C ILE A 127 -0.77 16.41 -37.49
N PHE A 128 -1.23 15.19 -37.76
CA PHE A 128 -2.42 14.62 -37.13
C PHE A 128 -2.31 14.62 -35.59
N ILE A 129 -1.22 14.05 -35.06
CA ILE A 129 -0.99 13.96 -33.62
C ILE A 129 -0.86 15.36 -33.01
N GLN A 130 -0.09 16.25 -33.63
CA GLN A 130 0.11 17.62 -33.13
C GLN A 130 -1.21 18.38 -32.99
N ASN A 131 -2.07 18.30 -34.01
CA ASN A 131 -3.34 19.02 -34.00
C ASN A 131 -4.24 18.56 -32.85
N ALA A 132 -4.25 17.25 -32.55
CA ALA A 132 -4.98 16.73 -31.40
C ALA A 132 -4.35 17.17 -30.06
N ILE A 133 -3.03 16.97 -29.87
CA ILE A 133 -2.36 17.28 -28.60
C ILE A 133 -2.45 18.78 -28.26
N ARG A 134 -2.42 19.68 -29.25
CA ARG A 134 -2.60 21.12 -29.01
C ARG A 134 -3.92 21.47 -28.33
N THR A 135 -4.95 20.65 -28.50
CA THR A 135 -6.24 20.87 -27.85
C THR A 135 -6.24 20.41 -26.40
N TRP A 136 -5.33 19.51 -26.02
CA TRP A 136 -5.33 18.92 -24.69
C TRP A 136 -4.96 19.96 -23.64
N THR A 137 -5.76 19.99 -22.58
CA THR A 137 -5.54 20.86 -21.41
C THR A 137 -5.60 19.99 -20.16
N TYR A 138 -4.64 20.15 -19.27
CA TYR A 138 -4.54 19.44 -18.00
C TYR A 138 -5.16 20.24 -16.86
N LYS A 139 -5.57 19.52 -15.80
CA LYS A 139 -5.88 20.17 -14.52
C LYS A 139 -4.62 20.88 -14.00
N PRO A 140 -4.71 22.16 -13.60
CA PRO A 140 -3.55 23.03 -13.37
C PRO A 140 -2.86 22.78 -12.02
N TYR A 141 -2.46 21.54 -11.76
CA TYR A 141 -1.79 21.10 -10.52
C TYR A 141 -0.28 20.89 -10.69
N LYS A 142 0.15 20.60 -11.90
CA LYS A 142 1.56 20.46 -12.26
C LYS A 142 1.85 21.20 -13.56
N SER A 143 3.10 21.63 -13.74
CA SER A 143 3.61 22.33 -14.91
C SER A 143 5.04 21.88 -15.22
N GLY A 144 5.54 22.11 -16.44
CA GLY A 144 6.88 21.73 -16.84
C GLY A 144 6.91 20.87 -18.09
N ARG A 145 8.04 20.20 -18.34
CA ARG A 145 8.27 19.46 -19.59
C ARG A 145 7.60 18.10 -19.55
N ILE A 146 6.93 17.75 -20.63
CA ILE A 146 6.30 16.45 -20.88
C ILE A 146 6.72 15.98 -22.28
N GLN A 147 7.00 14.70 -22.43
CA GLN A 147 7.33 14.13 -23.73
C GLN A 147 6.36 13.02 -24.08
N PHE A 148 5.93 12.99 -25.34
CA PHE A 148 5.12 11.90 -25.89
C PHE A 148 5.92 11.21 -26.98
N TRP A 149 6.10 9.90 -26.86
CA TRP A 149 6.72 9.07 -27.88
C TRP A 149 5.70 8.07 -28.41
N PHE A 150 5.35 8.23 -29.68
CA PHE A 150 4.44 7.41 -30.44
C PHE A 150 5.23 6.44 -31.31
N ASN A 151 4.95 5.16 -31.16
CA ASN A 151 5.55 4.09 -31.94
C ASN A 151 4.44 3.19 -32.49
N LEU A 152 3.92 3.56 -33.66
CA LEU A 152 2.80 2.88 -34.31
C LEU A 152 3.10 1.44 -34.75
N PRO A 153 4.30 1.10 -35.28
CA PRO A 153 4.59 -0.27 -35.70
C PRO A 153 4.82 -1.24 -34.52
N SER A 154 4.94 -0.72 -33.29
CA SER A 154 5.16 -1.53 -32.10
C SER A 154 3.96 -2.42 -31.78
N LYS A 155 4.23 -3.70 -31.49
CA LYS A 155 3.24 -4.66 -30.96
C LYS A 155 3.05 -4.54 -29.44
N GLY A 156 3.94 -3.81 -28.75
CA GLY A 156 3.95 -3.69 -27.30
C GLY A 156 3.63 -2.26 -26.87
N ARG A 157 4.65 -1.55 -26.37
CA ARG A 157 4.51 -0.13 -25.98
C ARG A 157 4.38 0.71 -27.25
N LYS A 158 3.23 1.32 -27.42
CA LYS A 158 2.86 2.17 -28.56
C LYS A 158 2.89 3.65 -28.20
N LEU A 159 2.59 3.97 -26.94
CA LEU A 159 2.75 5.31 -26.39
C LEU A 159 3.61 5.24 -25.13
N VAL A 160 4.64 6.08 -25.06
CA VAL A 160 5.37 6.38 -23.83
C VAL A 160 5.20 7.87 -23.52
N ILE A 161 4.77 8.17 -22.29
CA ILE A 161 4.62 9.53 -21.77
C ILE A 161 5.67 9.72 -20.68
N ASP A 162 6.63 10.60 -20.91
CA ASP A 162 7.61 10.96 -19.90
C ASP A 162 7.11 12.15 -19.07
N THR A 163 6.93 11.93 -17.77
CA THR A 163 6.48 12.94 -16.82
C THR A 163 7.56 13.43 -15.87
N GLN A 164 8.81 12.99 -16.01
CA GLN A 164 9.91 13.36 -15.10
C GLN A 164 10.20 14.87 -15.10
N GLY A 165 9.93 15.55 -16.22
CA GLY A 165 10.08 16.99 -16.36
C GLY A 165 8.95 17.83 -15.75
N ILE A 166 7.88 17.19 -15.26
CA ILE A 166 6.69 17.84 -14.73
C ILE A 166 6.85 18.03 -13.21
N ARG A 167 6.62 19.25 -12.73
CA ARG A 167 6.75 19.64 -11.33
C ARG A 167 5.44 20.13 -10.75
N ARG A 168 5.28 19.93 -9.45
CA ARG A 168 4.18 20.51 -8.67
C ARG A 168 4.24 22.03 -8.77
N ARG A 169 3.08 22.68 -8.94
CA ARG A 169 2.99 24.13 -8.87
C ARG A 169 3.21 24.63 -7.44
N GLU A 170 3.96 25.72 -7.29
CA GLU A 170 4.34 26.29 -5.99
C GLU A 170 3.14 26.66 -5.11
N ALA A 171 2.02 27.06 -5.73
CA ALA A 171 0.78 27.39 -5.02
C ALA A 171 0.14 26.20 -4.27
N ILE A 172 0.55 24.95 -4.55
CA ILE A 172 -0.02 23.75 -3.95
C ILE A 172 0.88 23.27 -2.81
N PRO A 173 0.41 23.27 -1.54
CA PRO A 173 1.23 22.85 -0.40
C PRO A 173 1.77 21.43 -0.53
N GLU A 174 3.03 21.19 -0.16
CA GLU A 174 3.73 19.89 -0.29
C GLU A 174 2.95 18.71 0.34
N ARG A 175 2.29 18.97 1.46
CA ARG A 175 1.45 18.00 2.19
C ARG A 175 0.27 17.45 1.40
N VAL A 176 -0.17 18.12 0.33
CA VAL A 176 -1.26 17.65 -0.52
C VAL A 176 -0.68 16.68 -1.57
N PRO A 177 -1.00 15.38 -1.54
CA PRO A 177 -0.50 14.46 -2.55
C PRO A 177 -1.15 14.74 -3.92
N ILE A 178 -0.36 14.60 -4.99
CA ILE A 178 -0.82 14.76 -6.38
C ILE A 178 -0.47 13.50 -7.17
N TYR A 179 -1.48 12.76 -7.61
CA TYR A 179 -1.31 11.54 -8.39
C TYR A 179 -1.48 11.80 -9.89
N HIS A 180 -0.83 11.01 -10.73
CA HIS A 180 -1.09 11.01 -12.17
C HIS A 180 -2.36 10.22 -12.46
N GLY A 181 -3.31 10.85 -13.16
CA GLY A 181 -4.52 10.22 -13.67
C GLY A 181 -4.39 9.92 -15.15
N ARG A 182 -5.44 10.22 -15.93
CA ARG A 182 -5.44 10.09 -17.39
C ARG A 182 -4.59 11.19 -18.03
N LEU A 183 -3.43 10.83 -18.59
CA LEU A 183 -2.50 11.77 -19.23
C LEU A 183 -2.57 11.79 -20.77
N HIS A 184 -3.50 11.05 -21.35
CA HIS A 184 -3.68 10.99 -22.80
C HIS A 184 -5.15 10.85 -23.13
N LEU A 185 -5.53 11.30 -24.32
CA LEU A 185 -6.88 11.15 -24.86
C LEU A 185 -6.77 10.44 -26.22
N ILE A 186 -6.56 9.13 -26.17
CA ILE A 186 -6.38 8.29 -27.36
C ILE A 186 -7.45 7.21 -27.35
N GLU A 187 -8.18 7.12 -28.45
CA GLU A 187 -9.20 6.11 -28.68
C GLU A 187 -8.62 4.94 -29.48
N GLY A 188 -9.10 3.73 -29.20
CA GLY A 188 -8.63 2.52 -29.90
C GLY A 188 -7.26 2.00 -29.48
N LEU A 189 -6.63 2.59 -28.46
CA LEU A 189 -5.37 2.14 -27.87
C LEU A 189 -5.61 1.49 -26.49
N ALA A 190 -5.11 0.28 -26.27
CA ALA A 190 -5.30 -0.41 -25.00
C ALA A 190 -4.37 0.16 -23.91
N GLY A 191 -4.85 0.25 -22.67
CA GLY A 191 -4.05 0.79 -21.56
C GLY A 191 -2.73 0.05 -21.31
N SER A 192 -2.66 -1.26 -21.62
CA SER A 192 -1.43 -2.05 -21.56
C SER A 192 -0.35 -1.65 -22.57
N GLU A 193 -0.74 -0.94 -23.63
CA GLU A 193 0.15 -0.47 -24.70
C GLU A 193 0.68 0.94 -24.40
N ILE A 194 0.29 1.52 -23.26
CA ILE A 194 0.62 2.86 -22.82
C ILE A 194 1.51 2.77 -21.59
N HIS A 195 2.59 3.52 -21.62
CA HIS A 195 3.56 3.57 -20.53
C HIS A 195 3.73 5.02 -20.06
N VAL A 196 3.72 5.22 -18.74
CA VAL A 196 3.97 6.52 -18.12
C VAL A 196 5.19 6.38 -17.21
N ASN A 197 6.21 7.19 -17.47
CA ASN A 197 7.45 7.26 -16.68
C ASN A 197 7.35 8.35 -15.61
#